data_AF-A0A9P5GGT5-F1
#
_entry.id   AF-A0A9P5GGT5-F1
#
_cell.length_a   1.000
_cell.length_b   1.000
_cell.length_c   1.000
_cell.angle_alpha   90.00
_cell.angle_beta   90.00
_cell.angle_gamma   90.00
#
_symmetry.space_group_name_H-M   'P 1'
#
loop_
_entity.id
_entity.type
_entity.pdbx_description
1 polymer ?
#
loop_
_entity_poly.entity_id
_entity_poly.type
_entity_poly.pdbx_seq_one_letter_code
_entity_poly.pdbx_strand_id
1 'polypeptide(L)'
;MSPKFSNKRSDHTGLLTQAQSHTIPGANILADLKVITESLENPKKTRRWKGMFKDHYSVSWDECQMSNGLARVETRMIDILNIRANVHALPKWQRPKNRPQRRQIQRICDYWIGLWHHDPYISVPSEASRQLWALYHL
;
A
#
# COMPACT_ATOMS: atom_id res chain seq x y z
N MET A 1 -16.12 37.68 -47.64
CA MET A 1 -16.78 36.85 -46.61
C MET A 1 -15.82 36.69 -45.45
N SER A 2 -16.17 37.24 -44.29
CA SER A 2 -15.45 37.11 -43.00
C SER A 2 -15.77 35.75 -42.32
N PRO A 3 -15.18 35.42 -41.15
CA PRO A 3 -14.28 34.28 -40.94
C PRO A 3 -14.94 33.09 -40.24
N LYS A 4 -14.28 31.93 -40.21
CA LYS A 4 -14.63 30.84 -39.28
C LYS A 4 -13.41 30.45 -38.45
N PHE A 5 -13.37 30.97 -37.23
CA PHE A 5 -12.61 30.39 -36.12
C PHE A 5 -13.14 28.99 -35.83
N SER A 6 -12.22 28.02 -35.68
CA SER A 6 -12.50 26.74 -35.05
C SER A 6 -11.44 26.50 -33.99
N ASN A 7 -11.82 26.82 -32.76
CA ASN A 7 -11.12 26.57 -31.52
C ASN A 7 -10.93 25.05 -31.36
N LYS A 8 -9.72 24.52 -31.51
CA LYS A 8 -9.39 23.15 -31.09
C LYS A 8 -8.76 23.20 -29.71
N ARG A 9 -9.63 23.22 -28.71
CA ARG A 9 -9.33 22.75 -27.36
C ARG A 9 -9.22 21.22 -27.46
N SER A 10 -8.01 20.69 -27.40
CA SER A 10 -7.79 19.28 -27.10
C SER A 10 -7.45 19.23 -25.61
N ASP A 11 -8.50 19.08 -24.79
CA ASP A 11 -8.35 18.29 -23.56
C ASP A 11 -7.84 16.92 -23.98
N HIS A 12 -7.02 16.28 -23.15
CA HIS A 12 -6.92 14.83 -22.88
C HIS A 12 -5.55 14.60 -22.21
N THR A 13 -5.56 14.67 -20.88
CA THR A 13 -4.95 13.61 -20.07
C THR A 13 -3.45 13.39 -20.28
N GLY A 14 -2.67 14.44 -20.05
CA GLY A 14 -1.25 14.27 -19.76
C GLY A 14 -1.07 13.55 -18.43
N LEU A 15 -0.32 12.45 -18.47
CA LEU A 15 0.45 11.92 -17.34
C LEU A 15 -0.35 11.43 -16.14
N LEU A 16 -1.05 10.31 -16.30
CA LEU A 16 -1.00 9.27 -15.27
C LEU A 16 -0.28 8.08 -15.88
N THR A 17 1.04 8.10 -15.67
CA THR A 17 1.94 6.97 -15.86
C THR A 17 1.34 5.78 -15.11
N GLN A 18 0.57 4.96 -15.83
CA GLN A 18 0.28 3.59 -15.41
C GLN A 18 1.63 2.86 -15.52
N ALA A 19 2.43 2.97 -14.46
CA ALA A 19 3.44 1.97 -14.19
C ALA A 19 2.67 0.68 -13.89
N GLN A 20 2.32 -0.05 -14.95
CA GLN A 20 1.90 -1.44 -14.87
C GLN A 20 3.12 -2.24 -14.43
N SER A 21 3.43 -2.17 -13.14
CA SER A 21 4.30 -3.13 -12.50
C SER A 21 3.58 -4.48 -12.60
N HIS A 22 4.16 -5.39 -13.38
CA HIS A 22 3.83 -6.82 -13.39
C HIS A 22 4.02 -7.38 -11.96
N THR A 23 3.03 -7.19 -11.10
CA THR A 23 3.02 -7.72 -9.74
C THR A 23 2.08 -8.91 -9.71
N ILE A 24 2.63 -10.07 -9.38
CA ILE A 24 1.92 -11.20 -8.76
C ILE A 24 0.82 -10.62 -7.85
N PRO A 25 -0.44 -11.09 -7.90
CA PRO A 25 -1.51 -10.52 -7.08
C PRO A 25 -1.12 -10.66 -5.61
N GLY A 26 -0.61 -9.57 -5.07
CA GLY A 26 -0.14 -9.43 -3.70
C GLY A 26 -1.07 -8.49 -2.96
N ALA A 27 -0.85 -8.40 -1.66
CA ALA A 27 -1.50 -7.46 -0.78
C ALA A 27 -1.47 -6.03 -1.35
N ASN A 28 -2.63 -5.38 -1.35
CA ASN A 28 -2.81 -4.00 -1.74
C ASN A 28 -3.75 -3.34 -0.74
N ILE A 29 -3.14 -2.67 0.24
CA ILE A 29 -3.86 -2.08 1.37
C ILE A 29 -4.95 -1.11 0.93
N LEU A 30 -4.71 -0.33 -0.14
CA LEU A 30 -5.69 0.64 -0.66
C LEU A 30 -6.92 -0.04 -1.25
N ALA A 31 -6.72 -1.14 -1.98
CA ALA A 31 -7.82 -1.94 -2.51
C ALA A 31 -8.62 -2.60 -1.38
N ASP A 32 -7.94 -3.18 -0.39
CA ASP A 32 -8.59 -3.84 0.74
C ASP A 32 -9.38 -2.84 1.61
N LEU A 33 -8.84 -1.64 1.82
CA LEU A 33 -9.54 -0.55 2.50
C LEU A 33 -10.81 -0.17 1.78
N LYS A 34 -10.74 0.02 0.47
CA LYS A 34 -11.90 0.35 -0.36
C LYS A 34 -12.98 -0.71 -0.23
N VAL A 35 -12.63 -1.99 -0.37
CA VAL A 35 -13.56 -3.12 -0.25
C VAL A 35 -14.26 -3.15 1.11
N ILE A 36 -13.53 -2.92 2.21
CA ILE A 36 -14.12 -2.89 3.56
C ILE A 36 -15.04 -1.68 3.72
N THR A 37 -14.66 -0.52 3.18
CA THR A 37 -15.45 0.72 3.24
C THR A 37 -16.74 0.63 2.44
N GLU A 38 -16.73 -0.07 1.31
CA GLU A 38 -17.92 -0.29 0.48
C GLU A 38 -18.83 -1.39 1.05
N SER A 39 -18.34 -2.22 1.98
CA SER A 39 -19.10 -3.34 2.57
C SER A 39 -19.71 -3.04 3.93
N LEU A 40 -19.98 -1.76 4.24
CA LEU A 40 -20.53 -1.32 5.54
C LEU A 40 -21.97 -1.82 5.81
N GLU A 41 -22.69 -2.26 4.78
CA GLU A 41 -24.07 -2.77 4.89
C GLU A 41 -24.17 -4.11 5.66
N ASN A 42 -23.06 -4.83 5.88
CA ASN A 42 -23.03 -6.05 6.67
C ASN A 42 -22.05 -5.96 7.85
N PRO A 43 -22.49 -5.48 9.03
CA PRO A 43 -21.62 -5.20 10.17
C PRO A 43 -20.81 -6.41 10.67
N LYS A 44 -21.37 -7.62 10.59
CA LYS A 44 -20.66 -8.86 10.99
C LYS A 44 -19.50 -9.14 10.06
N LYS A 45 -19.73 -9.03 8.75
CA LYS A 45 -18.72 -9.22 7.70
C LYS A 45 -17.63 -8.15 7.79
N THR A 46 -18.03 -6.88 7.93
CA THR A 46 -17.10 -5.75 8.11
C THR A 46 -16.20 -5.96 9.32
N ARG A 47 -16.76 -6.35 10.48
CA ARG A 47 -15.96 -6.59 11.70
C ARG A 47 -14.90 -7.67 11.47
N ARG A 48 -15.27 -8.78 10.83
CA ARG A 48 -14.32 -9.86 10.51
C ARG A 48 -13.21 -9.37 9.59
N TRP A 49 -13.55 -8.60 8.56
CA TRP A 49 -12.58 -8.07 7.63
C TRP A 49 -11.64 -7.03 8.26
N LYS A 50 -12.15 -6.16 9.14
CA LYS A 50 -11.29 -5.25 9.93
C LYS A 50 -10.27 -6.02 10.79
N GLY A 51 -10.69 -7.14 11.39
CA GLY A 51 -9.77 -8.02 12.12
C GLY A 51 -8.68 -8.60 11.22
N MET A 52 -9.07 -9.20 10.10
CA MET A 52 -8.11 -9.75 9.12
C MET A 52 -7.17 -8.69 8.57
N PHE A 53 -7.68 -7.48 8.31
CA PHE A 53 -6.89 -6.35 7.85
C PHE A 53 -5.78 -6.00 8.85
N LYS A 54 -6.12 -5.92 10.14
CA LYS A 54 -5.17 -5.66 11.21
C LYS A 54 -4.09 -6.74 11.29
N ASP A 55 -4.46 -8.01 11.20
CA ASP A 55 -3.49 -9.10 11.24
C ASP A 55 -2.54 -9.07 10.02
N HIS A 56 -3.08 -8.70 8.85
CA HIS A 56 -2.36 -8.74 7.59
C HIS A 56 -1.38 -7.57 7.42
N TYR A 57 -1.82 -6.34 7.74
CA TYR A 57 -1.02 -5.12 7.54
C TYR A 57 -0.36 -4.62 8.84
N SER A 58 -0.74 -5.17 10.00
CA SER A 58 -0.34 -4.69 11.33
C SER A 58 -0.71 -3.24 11.65
N VAL A 59 -1.66 -2.69 10.89
CA VAL A 59 -2.34 -1.42 11.16
C VAL A 59 -3.84 -1.69 11.10
N SER A 60 -4.62 -1.01 11.96
CA SER A 60 -6.07 -1.20 11.97
C SER A 60 -6.74 -0.43 10.83
N TRP A 61 -7.87 -0.94 10.36
CA TRP A 61 -8.69 -0.24 9.36
C TRP A 61 -9.11 1.16 9.85
N ASP A 62 -9.44 1.29 11.14
CA ASP A 62 -9.89 2.56 11.73
C ASP A 62 -8.74 3.59 11.76
N GLU A 63 -7.49 3.19 12.04
CA GLU A 63 -6.30 4.06 11.93
C GLU A 63 -6.04 4.51 10.49
N CYS A 64 -6.27 3.64 9.52
CA CYS A 64 -6.11 3.97 8.10
C CYS A 64 -7.20 4.91 7.56
N GLN A 65 -8.39 4.88 8.16
CA GLN A 65 -9.55 5.69 7.78
C GLN A 65 -9.61 7.04 8.50
N MET A 66 -9.30 7.07 9.80
CA MET A 66 -9.27 8.31 10.56
C MET A 66 -8.12 9.20 10.05
N SER A 67 -8.33 10.52 10.05
CA SER A 67 -7.32 11.54 9.71
C SER A 67 -6.86 11.62 8.24
N ASN A 68 -7.67 11.22 7.25
CA ASN A 68 -7.18 11.04 5.87
C ASN A 68 -5.95 10.10 5.83
N GLY A 69 -5.89 9.13 6.75
CA GLY A 69 -4.70 8.39 7.16
C GLY A 69 -3.82 7.98 5.99
N LEU A 70 -4.34 7.23 5.03
CA LEU A 70 -3.55 6.83 3.85
C LEU A 70 -3.55 7.83 2.69
N ALA A 71 -4.46 8.79 2.65
CA ALA A 71 -4.45 9.85 1.64
C ALA A 71 -3.33 10.89 1.88
N ARG A 72 -2.79 10.95 3.11
CA ARG A 72 -1.63 11.77 3.50
C ARG A 72 -0.34 10.99 3.64
N VAL A 73 -0.41 9.67 3.58
CA VAL A 73 0.75 8.79 3.71
C VAL A 73 1.55 8.80 2.42
N GLU A 74 2.86 8.99 2.55
CA GLU A 74 3.79 8.88 1.44
C GLU A 74 3.71 7.49 0.79
N THR A 75 3.72 7.43 -0.54
CA THR A 75 3.66 6.18 -1.33
C THR A 75 4.59 5.07 -0.80
N ARG A 76 5.76 5.44 -0.29
CA ARG A 76 6.74 4.47 0.23
C ARG A 76 6.29 3.76 1.50
N MET A 77 5.49 4.41 2.34
CA MET A 77 4.94 3.77 3.53
C MET A 77 3.80 2.81 3.14
N ILE A 78 3.06 3.12 2.08
CA ILE A 78 2.10 2.18 1.45
C ILE A 78 2.84 0.94 0.96
N ASP A 79 3.99 1.12 0.30
CA ASP A 79 4.83 -0.01 -0.14
C ASP A 79 5.29 -0.85 1.05
N ILE A 80 5.70 -0.24 2.17
CA ILE A 80 6.10 -0.96 3.38
C ILE A 80 4.98 -1.85 3.91
N LEU A 81 3.76 -1.32 4.00
CA LEU A 81 2.59 -2.07 4.45
C LEU A 81 2.29 -3.24 3.52
N ASN A 82 2.31 -3.00 2.21
CA ASN A 82 2.09 -4.03 1.19
C ASN A 82 3.18 -5.11 1.19
N ILE A 83 4.46 -4.72 1.29
CA ILE A 83 5.59 -5.65 1.35
C ILE A 83 5.46 -6.53 2.59
N ARG A 84 5.18 -5.94 3.76
CA ARG A 84 5.02 -6.69 5.00
C ARG A 84 3.94 -7.75 4.89
N ALA A 85 2.76 -7.34 4.42
CA ALA A 85 1.62 -8.20 4.19
C ALA A 85 1.95 -9.36 3.24
N ASN A 86 2.60 -9.06 2.11
CA ASN A 86 3.05 -10.07 1.16
C ASN A 86 4.09 -11.03 1.74
N VAL A 87 5.00 -10.53 2.57
CA VAL A 87 6.03 -11.34 3.23
C VAL A 87 5.42 -12.32 4.23
N HIS A 88 4.28 -11.95 4.82
CA HIS A 88 3.50 -12.83 5.68
C HIS A 88 2.69 -13.87 4.87
N ALA A 89 2.06 -13.45 3.78
CA ALA A 89 1.06 -14.26 3.07
C ALA A 89 1.62 -15.14 1.94
N LEU A 90 2.62 -14.69 1.19
CA LEU A 90 3.02 -15.36 -0.04
C LEU A 90 3.81 -16.66 0.24
N PRO A 91 3.52 -17.77 -0.48
CA PRO A 91 4.20 -19.05 -0.28
C PRO A 91 5.72 -18.99 -0.43
N LYS A 92 6.26 -18.08 -1.27
CA LYS A 92 7.71 -17.93 -1.44
C LYS A 92 8.42 -17.64 -0.12
N TRP A 93 7.79 -16.88 0.78
CA TRP A 93 8.36 -16.50 2.09
C TRP A 93 8.15 -17.55 3.17
N GLN A 94 7.26 -18.51 2.95
CA GLN A 94 7.05 -19.62 3.89
C GLN A 94 8.16 -20.69 3.77
N ARG A 95 8.92 -20.68 2.68
CA ARG A 95 10.04 -21.60 2.46
C ARG A 95 11.16 -21.39 3.50
N PRO A 96 11.68 -22.44 4.16
CA PRO A 96 12.71 -22.32 5.19
C PRO A 96 13.96 -21.56 4.75
N LYS A 97 14.40 -21.75 3.50
CA LYS A 97 15.58 -21.05 2.93
C LYS A 97 15.45 -19.53 2.94
N ASN A 98 14.22 -19.01 2.87
CA ASN A 98 13.95 -17.57 2.85
C ASN A 98 13.70 -17.02 4.26
N ARG A 99 13.76 -17.84 5.32
CA ARG A 99 13.48 -17.42 6.71
C ARG A 99 14.38 -16.27 7.20
N PRO A 100 15.71 -16.23 6.92
CA PRO A 100 16.55 -15.11 7.34
C PRO A 100 16.13 -13.79 6.67
N GLN A 101 16.00 -13.81 5.34
CA GLN A 101 15.58 -12.68 4.52
C GLN A 101 14.16 -12.20 4.91
N ARG A 102 13.22 -13.13 5.11
CA ARG A 102 11.87 -12.85 5.61
C ARG A 102 11.90 -12.08 6.92
N ARG A 103 12.68 -12.56 7.90
CA ARG A 103 12.81 -11.91 9.21
C ARG A 103 13.41 -10.52 9.09
N GLN A 104 14.39 -10.35 8.21
CA GLN A 104 15.01 -9.04 7.98
C GLN A 104 14.00 -8.06 7.39
N ILE A 105 13.26 -8.47 6.36
CA ILE A 105 12.20 -7.64 5.75
C ILE A 105 11.14 -7.29 6.80
N GLN A 106 10.66 -8.28 7.57
CA GLN A 106 9.67 -8.07 8.64
C GLN A 106 10.15 -7.02 9.65
N ARG A 107 11.39 -7.12 10.14
CA ARG A 107 11.96 -6.14 11.08
C ARG A 107 12.03 -4.73 10.51
N ILE A 108 12.42 -4.59 9.24
CA ILE A 108 12.48 -3.27 8.58
C ILE A 108 11.06 -2.69 8.47
N CYS A 109 10.10 -3.50 8.03
CA CYS A 109 8.71 -3.08 7.94
C CYS A 109 8.12 -2.71 9.30
N ASP A 110 8.31 -3.56 10.33
CA ASP A 110 7.80 -3.33 11.68
C ASP A 110 8.40 -2.07 12.31
N TYR A 111 9.68 -1.77 12.04
CA TYR A 111 10.31 -0.52 12.47
C TYR A 111 9.59 0.72 11.90
N TRP A 112 9.38 0.75 10.58
CA TRP A 112 8.72 1.88 9.93
C TRP A 112 7.24 2.00 10.30
N ILE A 113 6.54 0.88 10.46
CA ILE A 113 5.15 0.87 10.95
C ILE A 113 5.10 1.40 12.38
N GLY A 114 6.05 1.01 13.24
CA GLY A 114 6.20 1.56 14.58
C GLY A 114 6.37 3.08 14.57
N LEU A 115 7.28 3.59 13.73
CA LEU A 115 7.45 5.05 13.56
C LEU A 115 6.17 5.72 13.09
N TRP A 116 5.49 5.13 12.09
CA TRP A 116 4.24 5.68 11.56
C TRP A 116 3.11 5.73 12.59
N HIS A 117 3.02 4.75 13.49
CA HIS A 117 2.07 4.78 14.62
C HIS A 117 2.32 5.96 15.57
N HIS A 118 3.56 6.41 15.71
CA HIS A 118 3.93 7.56 16.55
C HIS A 118 3.85 8.89 15.81
N ASP A 119 4.22 8.91 14.53
CA ASP A 119 4.19 10.08 13.66
C ASP A 119 3.61 9.71 12.27
N PRO A 120 2.30 9.94 12.04
CA PRO A 120 1.66 9.65 10.76
C PRO A 120 2.19 10.46 9.57
N TYR A 121 3.02 11.49 9.81
CA TYR A 121 3.64 12.34 8.80
C TYR A 121 5.08 11.95 8.48
N ILE A 122 5.59 10.87 9.10
CA ILE A 122 6.94 10.37 8.85
C ILE A 122 7.12 10.07 7.35
N SER A 123 8.21 10.59 6.79
CA SER A 123 8.63 10.25 5.43
C SER A 123 9.64 9.12 5.47
N VAL A 124 9.43 8.13 4.60
CA VAL A 124 10.38 7.01 4.43
C VAL A 124 11.46 7.48 3.46
N PRO A 125 12.75 7.51 3.86
CA PRO A 125 13.83 7.87 2.97
C PRO A 125 13.86 6.97 1.72
N SER A 126 14.18 7.56 0.57
CA SER A 126 14.24 6.87 -0.72
C SER A 126 15.20 5.69 -0.69
N GLU A 127 16.33 5.88 -0.01
CA GLU A 127 17.34 4.86 0.20
C GLU A 127 16.79 3.65 0.96
N ALA A 128 16.08 3.90 2.07
CA ALA A 128 15.50 2.83 2.89
C ALA A 128 14.46 2.03 2.10
N SER A 129 13.61 2.72 1.33
CA SER A 129 12.63 2.07 0.46
C SER A 129 13.31 1.24 -0.64
N ARG A 130 14.34 1.77 -1.30
CA ARG A 130 15.08 1.05 -2.35
C ARG A 130 15.78 -0.20 -1.82
N GLN A 131 16.43 -0.11 -0.67
CA GLN A 131 17.07 -1.25 -0.02
C GLN A 131 16.06 -2.33 0.36
N LEU A 132 14.88 -1.94 0.85
CA LEU A 132 13.79 -2.87 1.15
C LEU A 132 13.28 -3.56 -0.11
N TRP A 133 13.07 -2.82 -1.19
CA TRP A 133 12.63 -3.35 -2.49
C TRP A 133 13.64 -4.35 -3.06
N ALA A 134 14.93 -4.03 -3.02
CA ALA A 134 16.00 -4.93 -3.43
C ALA A 134 15.97 -6.22 -2.58
N LEU A 135 15.84 -6.08 -1.26
CA LEU A 135 15.74 -7.23 -0.37
C LEU A 135 14.50 -8.10 -0.64
N TYR A 136 13.38 -7.51 -1.05
CA TYR A 136 12.12 -8.22 -1.31
C TYR A 136 12.09 -8.95 -2.68
N HIS A 137 12.95 -8.54 -3.63
CA HIS A 137 13.03 -9.09 -5.00
C HIS A 137 14.20 -10.03 -5.25
N LEU A 138 15.14 -10.15 -4.31
CA LEU A 138 16.15 -11.21 -4.27
C LEU A 138 15.50 -12.59 -4.14
#